data_AF-A0A1H3SL31-F1
#
_entry.id   AF-A0A1H3SL31-F1
#
_cell.length_a   1.000
_cell.length_b   1.000
_cell.length_c   1.000
_cell.angle_alpha   90.00
_cell.angle_beta   90.00
_cell.angle_gamma   90.00
#
_symmetry.space_group_name_H-M   'P 1'
#
loop_
_entity.id
_entity.type
_entity.pdbx_description
1 polymer ?
#
loop_
_entity_poly.entity_id
_entity_poly.type
_entity_poly.pdbx_seq_one_letter_code
_entity_poly.pdbx_strand_id
1 'polypeptide(L)'
;MAKHYEEAFKKQIVALYNNGETLADINKEYGIAKSTVKTWIERHNTSGSFDVNDNRTEEEIELIKLRKKVKQLEMENDILKQAALLLGKK
;
A
#
# COMPACT_ATOMS: atom_id res chain seq x y z
N MET A 1 4.03 -4.71 -17.39
CA MET A 1 3.02 -5.50 -16.64
C MET A 1 3.60 -5.87 -15.29
N ALA A 2 2.80 -5.80 -14.22
CA ALA A 2 3.22 -6.31 -12.92
C ALA A 2 3.25 -7.84 -12.97
N LYS A 3 4.38 -8.43 -12.58
CA LYS A 3 4.53 -9.89 -12.50
C LYS A 3 3.75 -10.37 -11.27
N HIS A 4 2.76 -11.24 -11.47
CA HIS A 4 1.99 -11.81 -10.38
C HIS A 4 2.67 -13.08 -9.87
N TYR A 5 2.70 -13.24 -8.55
CA TYR A 5 3.26 -14.40 -7.87
C TYR A 5 2.20 -14.95 -6.92
N GLU A 6 2.05 -16.26 -6.91
CA GLU A 6 1.16 -16.95 -5.97
C GLU A 6 1.61 -16.74 -4.54
N GLU A 7 0.66 -16.75 -3.61
CA GLU A 7 0.95 -16.50 -2.20
C GLU A 7 1.86 -17.57 -1.59
N ALA A 8 1.61 -18.85 -1.91
CA ALA A 8 2.44 -19.96 -1.45
C ALA A 8 3.91 -19.77 -1.84
N PHE A 9 4.15 -19.33 -3.08
CA PHE A 9 5.50 -19.04 -3.57
C PHE A 9 6.14 -17.87 -2.79
N LYS A 10 5.40 -16.78 -2.53
CA LYS A 10 5.92 -15.67 -1.71
C LYS A 10 6.29 -16.13 -0.31
N LYS A 11 5.48 -16.99 0.32
CA LYS A 11 5.77 -17.56 1.65
C LYS A 11 7.06 -18.37 1.64
N GLN A 12 7.27 -19.19 0.61
CA GLN A 12 8.52 -19.94 0.44
C GLN A 12 9.72 -18.99 0.35
N ILE A 13 9.65 -17.96 -0.49
CA ILE A 13 10.75 -16.98 -0.63
C ILE A 13 11.04 -16.23 0.68
N VAL A 14 10.01 -15.83 1.42
CA VAL A 14 10.19 -15.19 2.73
C VAL A 14 10.82 -16.17 3.74
N ALA A 15 10.41 -17.45 3.72
CA ALA A 15 10.99 -18.47 4.59
C ALA A 15 12.48 -18.70 4.30
N LEU A 16 12.89 -18.74 3.03
CA LEU A 16 14.30 -18.85 2.64
C LEU A 16 15.14 -17.70 3.22
N TYR A 17 14.65 -16.46 3.08
CA TYR A 17 15.32 -15.30 3.65
C TYR A 17 15.40 -15.37 5.19
N ASN A 18 14.29 -15.71 5.85
CA ASN A 18 14.26 -15.84 7.30
C ASN A 18 15.18 -16.98 7.82
N ASN A 19 15.47 -17.98 6.98
CA ASN A 19 16.41 -19.07 7.26
C ASN A 19 17.88 -18.73 6.94
N GLY A 20 18.17 -17.50 6.50
CA GLY A 20 19.53 -17.00 6.33
C GLY A 20 20.00 -16.84 4.88
N GLU A 21 19.16 -17.13 3.88
CA GLU A 21 19.53 -16.82 2.49
C GLU A 21 19.57 -15.31 2.25
N THR A 22 20.54 -14.86 1.45
CA THR A 22 20.66 -13.45 1.13
C THR A 22 19.73 -13.04 -0.01
N LEU A 23 19.34 -11.76 -0.07
CA LEU A 23 18.61 -11.21 -1.21
C LEU A 23 19.38 -11.37 -2.53
N ALA A 24 20.72 -11.50 -2.50
CA ALA A 24 21.53 -11.73 -3.69
C ALA A 24 21.35 -13.15 -4.22
N ASP A 25 21.33 -14.15 -3.34
CA ASP A 25 21.14 -15.55 -3.71
C ASP A 25 19.73 -15.78 -4.25
N ILE A 26 18.71 -15.28 -3.54
CA ILE A 26 17.31 -15.35 -3.97
C ILE A 26 17.12 -14.68 -5.36
N ASN A 27 17.75 -13.53 -5.59
CA ASN A 27 17.68 -12.87 -6.89
C ASN A 27 18.36 -13.70 -7.99
N LYS A 28 19.52 -14.30 -7.70
CA LYS A 28 20.28 -15.11 -8.65
C LYS A 28 19.55 -16.40 -9.03
N GLU A 29 18.93 -17.07 -8.06
CA GLU A 29 18.27 -18.36 -8.25
C GLU A 29 16.86 -18.22 -8.85
N TYR A 30 16.06 -17.28 -8.34
CA TYR A 30 14.65 -17.13 -8.73
C TYR A 30 14.39 -15.97 -9.71
N GLY A 31 15.40 -15.14 -9.99
CA GLY A 31 15.27 -14.00 -10.89
C GLY A 31 14.34 -12.90 -10.36
N ILE A 32 14.07 -12.85 -9.05
CA ILE A 32 13.16 -11.89 -8.43
C ILE A 32 13.95 -10.67 -7.99
N ALA A 33 13.49 -9.47 -8.32
CA ALA A 33 14.14 -8.24 -7.88
C ALA A 33 14.23 -8.16 -6.35
N LYS A 34 15.41 -7.76 -5.83
CA LYS A 34 15.66 -7.66 -4.39
C LYS A 34 14.65 -6.77 -3.67
N SER A 35 14.23 -5.67 -4.29
CA SER A 35 13.21 -4.76 -3.76
C SER A 35 11.85 -5.44 -3.59
N THR A 36 11.45 -6.28 -4.56
CA THR A 36 10.22 -7.06 -4.48
C THR A 36 10.24 -8.04 -3.31
N VAL A 37 11.35 -8.78 -3.16
CA VAL A 37 11.54 -9.72 -2.06
C VAL A 37 11.54 -8.99 -0.72
N LYS A 38 12.22 -7.84 -0.63
CA LYS A 38 12.24 -7.00 0.57
C LYS A 38 10.83 -6.58 1.01
N THR A 39 10.00 -6.12 0.07
CA THR A 39 8.61 -5.76 0.36
C THR A 39 7.79 -6.95 0.86
N TRP A 40 8.03 -8.16 0.33
CA TRP A 40 7.33 -9.36 0.81
C TRP A 40 7.74 -9.72 2.23
N ILE A 41 9.04 -9.65 2.53
CA ILE A 41 9.58 -9.90 3.87
C ILE A 41 9.00 -8.91 4.87
N GLU A 42 9.08 -7.60 4.58
CA GLU A 42 8.57 -6.54 5.45
C GLU A 42 7.08 -6.77 5.76
N ARG A 43 6.24 -6.97 4.74
CA ARG A 43 4.80 -7.15 4.93
C ARG A 43 4.45 -8.43 5.68
N HIS A 44 5.01 -9.56 5.25
CA HIS A 44 4.68 -10.85 5.83
C HIS A 44 5.21 -10.98 7.27
N ASN A 45 6.38 -10.44 7.57
CA ASN A 45 6.91 -10.48 8.94
C ASN A 45 6.19 -9.50 9.88
N THR A 46 5.57 -8.45 9.36
CA THR A 46 4.78 -7.50 10.17
C THR A 46 3.37 -8.01 10.47
N SER A 47 2.62 -8.52 9.48
CA SER A 47 1.20 -8.90 9.68
C SER A 47 0.84 -10.34 9.32
N GLY A 48 1.78 -11.12 8.79
CA GLY A 48 1.49 -12.44 8.21
C GLY A 48 0.80 -12.38 6.84
N SER A 49 0.53 -11.18 6.32
CA SER A 49 -0.13 -10.95 5.03
C SER A 49 0.78 -10.21 4.06
N PHE A 50 0.62 -10.47 2.76
CA PHE A 50 1.27 -9.71 1.69
C PHE A 50 0.45 -8.49 1.23
N ASP A 51 -0.79 -8.37 1.71
CA ASP A 51 -1.61 -7.19 1.46
C ASP A 51 -1.06 -6.00 2.25
N VAL A 52 -0.92 -4.87 1.56
CA VAL A 52 -0.53 -3.61 2.16
C VAL A 52 -1.59 -3.10 3.13
N ASN A 53 -2.86 -3.42 2.93
CA ASN A 53 -3.95 -2.97 3.80
C ASN A 53 -3.83 -3.56 5.21
N ASP A 54 -3.43 -4.83 5.30
CA ASP A 54 -3.24 -5.55 6.57
C ASP A 54 -1.97 -5.12 7.32
N ASN A 55 -1.11 -4.34 6.66
CA ASN A 55 0.13 -3.81 7.23
C ASN A 55 0.00 -2.35 7.69
N ARG A 56 -1.20 -1.77 7.64
CA ARG A 56 -1.44 -0.41 8.13
C ARG A 56 -1.79 -0.40 9.60
N THR A 57 -1.34 0.62 10.30
CA THR A 57 -1.80 0.88 11.67
C THR A 57 -3.22 1.46 11.66
N GLU A 58 -3.92 1.39 12.80
CA GLU A 58 -5.22 2.04 12.96
C GLU A 58 -5.14 3.55 12.68
N GLU A 59 -4.08 4.20 13.15
CA GLU A 59 -3.81 5.62 12.90
C GLU A 59 -3.65 5.93 11.41
N GLU A 60 -2.94 5.10 10.65
CA GLU A 60 -2.79 5.26 9.21
C GLU A 60 -4.12 5.06 8.47
N ILE A 61 -4.93 4.10 8.90
CA ILE A 61 -6.26 3.86 8.36
C ILE A 61 -7.16 5.08 8.58
N GLU A 62 -7.19 5.61 9.81
CA GLU A 62 -7.95 6.81 10.14
C GLU A 62 -7.44 8.05 9.39
N LEU A 63 -6.12 8.21 9.25
CA LEU A 63 -5.53 9.29 8.47
C LEU A 63 -5.98 9.24 6.99
N ILE A 64 -6.03 8.05 6.38
CA ILE A 64 -6.52 7.88 5.01
C ILE A 64 -8.00 8.26 4.91
N LYS A 65 -8.83 7.84 5.87
CA LYS A 65 -10.26 8.19 5.91
C LYS A 65 -10.46 9.70 6.05
N LEU A 66 -9.74 10.32 6.98
CA LEU A 66 -9.81 11.77 7.22
C LEU A 66 -9.39 12.56 5.99
N ARG A 67 -8.28 12.19 5.32
CA ARG A 67 -7.84 12.85 4.08
C ARG A 67 -8.90 12.77 2.98
N LYS A 68 -9.57 11.62 2.82
CA LYS A 68 -10.69 11.49 1.88
C LYS A 68 -11.85 12.40 2.25
N LYS A 69 -12.21 12.48 3.54
CA LYS A 69 -13.31 13.33 4.01
C LYS A 69 -12.99 14.81 3.84
N VAL A 70 -11.78 15.25 4.17
CA VAL A 70 -11.32 16.64 3.97
C VAL A 70 -11.42 17.02 2.51
N LYS A 71 -10.88 16.20 1.59
CA LYS A 71 -10.97 16.46 0.15
C LYS A 71 -12.42 16.60 -0.33
N GLN A 72 -13.31 15.74 0.15
CA GLN A 72 -14.73 15.80 -0.19
C GLN A 72 -15.38 17.11 0.32
N LEU A 73 -15.08 17.49 1.56
CA LEU A 73 -15.59 18.74 2.16
C LEU A 73 -15.05 19.98 1.45
N GLU A 74 -13.79 19.99 1.03
CA GLU A 74 -13.20 21.06 0.25
C GLU A 74 -13.93 21.22 -1.10
N MET A 75 -14.18 20.13 -1.81
CA MET A 75 -14.95 20.14 -3.04
C MET A 75 -16.40 20.64 -2.84
N GLU A 76 -17.08 20.16 -1.80
CA GLU A 76 -18.43 20.64 -1.45
C GLU A 76 -18.43 22.13 -1.13
N ASN A 77 -17.44 22.60 -0.37
CA ASN A 77 -17.28 24.01 -0.02
C ASN A 77 -17.05 24.89 -1.27
N ASP A 78 -16.23 24.42 -2.21
CA ASP A 78 -15.97 25.13 -3.46
C ASP A 78 -17.24 25.21 -4.32
N ILE A 79 -18.02 24.14 -4.42
CA ILE A 79 -19.32 24.14 -5.12
C ILE A 79 -20.26 25.16 -4.47
N LEU A 80 -20.36 25.17 -3.14
CA LEU A 80 -21.22 26.10 -2.40
C LEU A 80 -20.79 27.56 -2.61
N LYS A 81 -19.48 27.84 -2.60
CA LYS A 81 -18.94 29.18 -2.90
C LYS A 81 -19.29 29.61 -4.31
N GLN A 82 -19.14 28.73 -5.31
CA GLN A 82 -19.54 29.04 -6.69
C GLN A 82 -21.04 29.30 -6.81
N ALA A 83 -21.88 28.49 -6.16
CA ALA A 83 -23.32 28.71 -6.13
C ALA A 83 -23.70 30.05 -5.49
N ALA A 84 -23.08 30.41 -4.36
CA ALA A 84 -23.32 31.69 -3.69
C ALA A 84 -22.95 32.89 -4.58
N LEU A 85 -21.83 32.81 -5.32
CA LEU A 85 -21.43 33.86 -6.27
C LEU A 85 -22.40 33.99 -7.44
N LEU A 86 -22.95 32.88 -7.94
CA LEU A 86 -23.95 32.89 -9.01
C LEU A 86 -25.28 33.51 -8.53
N LEU A 87 -25.72 33.16 -7.32
CA LEU A 87 -26.98 33.64 -6.75
C LEU A 87 -26.92 35.11 -6.29
N GLY A 88 -25.76 35.55 -5.77
CA GLY A 88 -25.56 36.93 -5.31
C GLY A 88 -25.28 37.96 -6.43
N LYS A 89 -25.12 37.52 -7.68
CA LYS A 89 -24.98 38.39 -8.86
C LYS A 89 -26.32 38.72 -9.54
N LYS A 90 -27.44 38.44 -8.86
CA LYS A 90 -28.78 38.79 -9.30
C LYS A 90 -29.27 40.08 -8.66
#